data_AF-A0A349MU53-F1
#
_entry.id   AF-A0A349MU53-F1
#
_cell.length_a   1.000
_cell.length_b   1.000
_cell.length_c   1.000
_cell.angle_alpha   90.00
_cell.angle_beta   90.00
_cell.angle_gamma   90.00
#
_symmetry.space_group_name_H-M   'P 1'
#
loop_
_entity.id
_entity.type
_entity.pdbx_description
1 polymer ?
#
loop_
_entity_poly.entity_id
_entity_poly.type
_entity_poly.pdbx_seq_one_letter_code
_entity_poly.pdbx_strand_id
1 'polypeptide(L)'
;LGTASVASSTAASKMDQIATMPMSSFGVTMATFAAQNIGAGQYNRIIKGVRQTLILSGSFAIVIGALEIIFGKTLVGLFISGHDPAVMRLSQTYFNVIASSYVLLAVLFIIRNTLQGVGQQAMPTFAGIAELVMRSFAAFFLVGPLGYAGAVAAEPLAWLGSCIVLIPSYLRAIRQLHNLQYMHDQNEQTKRAAVTAEAGTGEHTEISVPNSTQAGPGSHHQSI
;
A
#
# COMPACT_ATOMS: atom_id res chain seq x y z
N LEU A 1 -21.43 -2.32 -30.42
CA LEU A 1 -21.45 -3.58 -29.64
C LEU A 1 -22.90 -3.98 -29.39
N GLY A 2 -23.21 -5.27 -29.26
CA GLY A 2 -24.59 -5.79 -29.17
C GLY A 2 -25.02 -6.14 -27.74
N THR A 3 -26.27 -6.57 -27.58
CA THR A 3 -26.86 -6.98 -26.28
C THR A 3 -26.08 -8.09 -25.59
N ALA A 4 -25.56 -9.06 -26.36
CA ALA A 4 -24.70 -10.12 -25.83
C ALA A 4 -23.41 -9.59 -25.18
N SER A 5 -22.80 -8.51 -25.73
CA SER A 5 -21.62 -7.89 -25.14
C SER A 5 -21.93 -7.25 -23.79
N VAL A 6 -23.08 -6.59 -23.66
CA VAL A 6 -23.52 -5.97 -22.40
C VAL A 6 -23.77 -7.05 -21.35
N ALA A 7 -24.53 -8.11 -21.70
CA ALA A 7 -24.81 -9.22 -20.80
C ALA A 7 -23.51 -9.92 -20.34
N SER A 8 -22.57 -10.14 -21.26
CA SER A 8 -21.26 -10.74 -20.97
C SER A 8 -20.46 -9.89 -19.98
N SER A 9 -20.37 -8.58 -20.23
CA SER A 9 -19.66 -7.64 -19.34
C SER A 9 -20.32 -7.58 -17.96
N THR A 10 -21.64 -7.55 -17.86
CA THR A 10 -22.34 -7.52 -16.58
C THR A 10 -22.09 -8.78 -15.75
N ALA A 11 -22.15 -9.96 -16.36
CA ALA A 11 -21.90 -11.21 -15.65
C ALA A 11 -20.42 -11.37 -15.28
N ALA A 12 -19.51 -11.11 -16.23
CA ALA A 12 -18.08 -11.26 -16.00
C ALA A 12 -17.55 -10.27 -14.96
N SER A 13 -17.98 -9.00 -15.02
CA SER A 13 -17.58 -7.98 -14.02
C SER A 13 -18.06 -8.30 -12.59
N LYS A 14 -19.15 -9.06 -12.41
CA LYS A 14 -19.57 -9.52 -11.09
C LYS A 14 -18.61 -10.58 -10.53
N MET A 15 -18.20 -11.52 -11.38
CA MET A 15 -17.22 -12.53 -10.98
C MET A 15 -15.86 -11.87 -10.69
N ASP A 16 -15.42 -10.97 -11.57
CA ASP A 16 -14.20 -10.18 -11.42
C ASP A 16 -14.17 -9.39 -10.10
N GLN A 17 -15.27 -8.75 -9.71
CA GLN A 17 -15.35 -8.06 -8.41
C GLN A 17 -15.13 -9.00 -7.22
N ILE A 18 -15.65 -10.22 -7.28
CA ILE A 18 -15.44 -11.22 -6.21
C ILE A 18 -13.99 -11.69 -6.21
N ALA A 19 -13.44 -12.01 -7.38
CA ALA A 19 -12.06 -12.46 -7.56
C ALA A 19 -11.03 -11.41 -7.10
N THR A 20 -11.31 -10.13 -7.34
CA THR A 20 -10.41 -9.01 -7.03
C THR A 20 -10.56 -8.45 -5.62
N MET A 21 -11.61 -8.85 -4.89
CA MET A 21 -11.92 -8.36 -3.55
C MET A 21 -10.75 -8.54 -2.54
N PRO A 22 -10.03 -9.68 -2.51
CA PRO A 22 -8.88 -9.84 -1.61
C PRO A 22 -7.74 -8.88 -1.92
N MET A 23 -7.47 -8.59 -3.21
CA MET A 23 -6.44 -7.64 -3.61
C MET A 23 -6.78 -6.21 -3.15
N SER A 24 -8.05 -5.82 -3.25
CA SER A 24 -8.55 -4.55 -2.71
C SER A 24 -8.38 -4.48 -1.19
N SER A 25 -8.71 -5.57 -0.48
CA SER A 25 -8.53 -5.69 0.97
C SER A 25 -7.07 -5.49 1.39
N PHE A 26 -6.12 -6.16 0.72
CA PHE A 26 -4.69 -5.95 0.95
C PHE A 26 -4.27 -4.49 0.76
N GLY A 27 -4.83 -3.82 -0.27
CA GLY A 27 -4.64 -2.39 -0.50
C GLY A 27 -5.07 -1.57 0.71
N VAL A 28 -6.33 -1.70 1.15
CA VAL A 28 -6.87 -0.96 2.30
C VAL A 28 -6.05 -1.21 3.57
N THR A 29 -5.69 -2.48 3.84
CA THR A 29 -4.82 -2.83 4.96
C THR A 29 -3.48 -2.10 4.88
N MET A 30 -2.88 -1.97 3.69
CA MET A 30 -1.63 -1.24 3.51
C MET A 30 -1.75 0.26 3.77
N ALA A 31 -2.90 0.88 3.49
CA ALA A 31 -3.12 2.29 3.85
C ALA A 31 -3.09 2.47 5.37
N THR A 32 -3.83 1.63 6.11
CA THR A 32 -3.86 1.68 7.58
C THR A 32 -2.50 1.34 8.18
N PHE A 33 -1.85 0.27 7.68
CA PHE A 33 -0.52 -0.14 8.12
C PHE A 33 0.50 0.99 7.92
N ALA A 34 0.52 1.63 6.75
CA ALA A 34 1.42 2.74 6.50
C ALA A 34 1.14 3.91 7.45
N ALA A 35 -0.12 4.35 7.59
CA ALA A 35 -0.49 5.46 8.47
C ALA A 35 -0.08 5.23 9.94
N GLN A 36 -0.31 4.01 10.46
CA GLN A 36 0.08 3.64 11.82
C GLN A 36 1.59 3.65 12.01
N ASN A 37 2.35 3.09 11.06
CA ASN A 37 3.81 3.06 11.15
C ASN A 37 4.43 4.46 10.97
N ILE A 38 3.81 5.35 10.18
CA ILE A 38 4.19 6.77 10.13
C ILE A 38 4.03 7.40 11.51
N GLY A 39 2.87 7.24 12.15
CA GLY A 39 2.60 7.78 13.48
C GLY A 39 3.52 7.24 14.57
N ALA A 40 3.99 6.00 14.42
CA ALA A 40 4.94 5.36 15.34
C ALA A 40 6.42 5.61 15.00
N GLY A 41 6.76 6.35 13.93
CA GLY A 41 8.14 6.56 13.49
C GLY A 41 8.83 5.31 12.93
N GLN A 42 8.08 4.27 12.56
CA GLN A 42 8.60 2.97 12.12
C GLN A 42 8.65 2.87 10.58
N TYR A 43 9.34 3.80 9.93
CA TYR A 43 9.33 3.94 8.46
C TYR A 43 9.85 2.71 7.72
N ASN A 44 10.89 2.04 8.25
CA ASN A 44 11.45 0.83 7.64
C ASN A 44 10.43 -0.33 7.57
N ARG A 45 9.48 -0.40 8.50
CA ARG A 45 8.41 -1.41 8.47
C ARG A 45 7.46 -1.19 7.30
N ILE A 46 7.21 0.06 6.92
CA ILE A 46 6.38 0.40 5.75
C ILE A 46 7.02 -0.17 4.48
N ILE A 47 8.31 0.10 4.28
CA ILE A 47 9.04 -0.32 3.07
C ILE A 47 9.05 -1.85 2.94
N LYS A 48 9.34 -2.55 4.05
CA LYS A 48 9.31 -4.02 4.09
C LYS A 48 7.90 -4.56 3.86
N GLY A 49 6.90 -3.98 4.52
CA GLY A 49 5.50 -4.39 4.40
C GLY A 49 5.00 -4.26 2.96
N VAL A 50 5.27 -3.15 2.28
CA VAL A 50 4.86 -2.97 0.87
C VAL A 50 5.45 -4.08 -0.01
N ARG A 51 6.75 -4.40 0.13
CA ARG A 51 7.38 -5.46 -0.67
C ARG A 51 6.76 -6.83 -0.40
N GLN A 52 6.51 -7.17 0.86
CA GLN A 52 5.88 -8.44 1.24
C GLN A 52 4.46 -8.54 0.69
N THR A 53 3.66 -7.48 0.83
CA THR A 53 2.29 -7.44 0.33
C THR A 53 2.23 -7.42 -1.20
N LEU A 54 3.18 -6.80 -1.89
CA LEU A 54 3.28 -6.88 -3.35
C LEU A 54 3.52 -8.31 -3.82
N ILE A 55 4.40 -9.06 -3.16
CA ILE A 55 4.64 -10.47 -3.48
C ILE A 55 3.38 -11.29 -3.18
N LEU A 56 2.79 -11.14 -2.00
CA LEU A 56 1.57 -11.85 -1.61
C LEU A 56 0.40 -11.59 -2.58
N SER A 57 0.10 -10.32 -2.83
CA SER A 57 -0.99 -9.88 -3.71
C SER A 57 -0.71 -10.26 -5.16
N GLY A 58 0.54 -10.16 -5.63
CA GLY A 58 0.95 -10.60 -6.96
C GLY A 58 0.83 -12.11 -7.17
N SER A 59 1.24 -12.92 -6.18
CA SER A 59 1.05 -14.37 -6.23
C SER A 59 -0.44 -14.74 -6.24
N PHE A 60 -1.25 -14.07 -5.40
CA PHE A 60 -2.70 -14.25 -5.41
C PHE A 60 -3.31 -13.88 -6.78
N ALA A 61 -2.90 -12.76 -7.36
CA ALA A 61 -3.34 -12.28 -8.66
C ALA A 61 -3.06 -13.30 -9.80
N ILE A 62 -1.89 -13.93 -9.78
CA ILE A 62 -1.53 -14.97 -10.76
C ILE A 62 -2.44 -16.19 -10.60
N VAL A 63 -2.63 -16.66 -9.37
CA VAL A 63 -3.45 -17.85 -9.09
C VAL A 63 -4.90 -17.60 -9.47
N ILE A 64 -5.50 -16.50 -9.00
CA ILE A 64 -6.90 -16.19 -9.29
C ILE A 64 -7.11 -15.88 -10.77
N GLY A 65 -6.16 -15.18 -11.41
CA GLY A 65 -6.24 -14.89 -12.84
C GLY A 65 -6.16 -16.16 -13.70
N ALA A 66 -5.29 -17.11 -13.34
CA ALA A 66 -5.24 -18.41 -14.00
C ALA A 66 -6.56 -19.20 -13.82
N LEU A 67 -7.14 -19.18 -12.61
CA LEU A 67 -8.43 -19.82 -12.34
C LEU A 67 -9.55 -19.21 -13.20
N GLU A 68 -9.63 -17.88 -13.30
CA GLU A 68 -10.64 -17.24 -14.15
C GLU A 68 -10.44 -17.49 -15.64
N ILE A 69 -9.19 -17.55 -16.12
CA ILE A 69 -8.93 -17.86 -17.53
C ILE A 69 -9.33 -19.31 -17.84
N ILE A 70 -9.03 -20.26 -16.96
CA ILE A 70 -9.32 -21.69 -17.18
C ILE A 70 -10.82 -21.99 -17.01
N PHE A 71 -11.45 -21.43 -15.97
CA PHE A 71 -12.83 -21.75 -15.58
C PHE A 71 -13.85 -20.65 -15.95
N GLY A 72 -13.44 -19.59 -16.65
CA GLY A 72 -14.26 -18.40 -16.90
C GLY A 72 -15.64 -18.69 -17.50
N LYS A 73 -15.74 -19.62 -18.46
CA LYS A 73 -17.02 -20.06 -19.01
C LYS A 73 -17.95 -20.68 -17.97
N THR A 74 -17.42 -21.56 -17.11
CA THR A 74 -18.18 -22.23 -16.05
C THR A 74 -18.60 -21.23 -14.98
N LEU A 75 -17.69 -20.34 -14.60
CA LEU A 75 -17.91 -19.28 -13.62
C LEU A 75 -19.04 -18.33 -14.05
N VAL A 76 -19.08 -17.93 -15.32
CA VAL A 76 -20.17 -17.09 -15.85
C VAL A 76 -21.47 -17.85 -16.02
N GLY A 77 -21.42 -19.16 -16.31
CA GLY A 77 -22.61 -20.02 -16.33
C GLY A 77 -23.41 -20.01 -15.02
N LEU A 78 -22.75 -19.72 -13.88
CA LEU A 78 -23.42 -19.58 -12.58
C LEU A 78 -24.31 -18.32 -12.49
N PHE A 79 -24.05 -17.30 -13.32
CA PHE A 79 -24.72 -16.01 -13.27
C PHE A 79 -25.71 -15.79 -14.42
N ILE A 80 -25.69 -16.62 -15.45
CA ILE A 80 -26.52 -16.43 -16.65
C ILE A 80 -27.39 -17.66 -16.90
N SER A 81 -28.70 -17.45 -16.81
CA SER A 81 -29.70 -18.45 -17.20
C SER A 81 -29.70 -18.63 -18.72
N GLY A 82 -29.57 -19.87 -19.20
CA GLY A 82 -29.75 -20.23 -20.61
C GLY A 82 -28.49 -20.50 -21.43
N HIS A 83 -27.28 -20.33 -20.87
CA HIS A 83 -26.00 -20.70 -21.51
C HIS A 83 -25.84 -20.24 -22.97
N ASP A 84 -26.21 -18.98 -23.29
CA ASP A 84 -26.03 -18.44 -24.65
C ASP A 84 -24.55 -18.55 -25.09
N PRO A 85 -24.23 -19.33 -26.15
CA PRO A 85 -22.87 -19.53 -26.60
C PRO A 85 -22.14 -18.23 -26.98
N ALA A 86 -22.86 -17.21 -27.45
CA ALA A 86 -22.28 -15.92 -27.79
C ALA A 86 -21.81 -15.18 -26.54
N VAL A 87 -22.60 -15.23 -25.47
CA VAL A 87 -22.29 -14.61 -24.18
C VAL A 87 -21.13 -15.33 -23.51
N MET A 88 -21.14 -16.67 -23.48
CA MET A 88 -20.03 -17.45 -22.93
C MET A 88 -18.71 -17.18 -23.64
N ARG A 89 -18.73 -17.04 -24.97
CA ARG A 89 -17.52 -16.71 -25.76
C ARG A 89 -17.01 -15.31 -25.44
N LEU A 90 -17.88 -14.32 -25.37
CA LEU A 90 -17.50 -12.94 -25.05
C LEU A 90 -17.00 -12.82 -23.60
N SER A 91 -17.63 -13.49 -22.65
CA SER A 91 -17.13 -13.56 -21.27
C SER A 91 -15.75 -14.21 -21.17
N GLN A 92 -15.46 -15.25 -21.97
CA GLN A 92 -14.09 -15.78 -22.03
C GLN A 92 -13.10 -14.74 -22.56
N THR A 93 -13.48 -13.97 -23.59
CA THR A 93 -12.65 -12.86 -24.08
C THR A 93 -12.42 -11.83 -22.98
N TYR A 94 -13.44 -11.53 -22.16
CA TYR A 94 -13.32 -10.64 -21.03
C TYR A 94 -12.25 -11.12 -20.04
N PHE A 95 -12.35 -12.35 -19.55
CA PHE A 95 -11.38 -12.92 -18.60
C PHE A 95 -9.98 -13.02 -19.18
N ASN A 96 -9.83 -13.40 -20.44
CA ASN A 96 -8.50 -13.48 -21.08
C ASN A 96 -7.78 -12.11 -21.07
N VAL A 97 -8.51 -11.01 -21.20
CA VAL A 97 -7.95 -9.64 -21.23
C VAL A 97 -7.75 -9.08 -19.82
N ILE A 98 -8.77 -9.21 -18.97
CA ILE A 98 -8.78 -8.66 -17.60
C ILE A 98 -7.87 -9.45 -16.68
N ALA A 99 -8.09 -10.76 -16.59
CA ALA A 99 -7.47 -11.61 -15.58
C ALA A 99 -5.97 -11.80 -15.85
N SER A 100 -5.55 -11.75 -17.12
CA SER A 100 -4.13 -11.71 -17.49
C SER A 100 -3.41 -10.45 -16.99
N SER A 101 -4.17 -9.39 -16.69
CA SER A 101 -3.67 -8.10 -16.20
C SER A 101 -3.83 -7.93 -14.69
N TYR A 102 -4.21 -8.96 -13.95
CA TYR A 102 -4.42 -8.86 -12.49
C TYR A 102 -3.17 -8.52 -11.69
N VAL A 103 -1.98 -8.94 -12.15
CA VAL A 103 -0.73 -8.56 -11.47
C VAL A 103 -0.55 -7.05 -11.47
N LEU A 104 -0.94 -6.39 -12.56
CA LEU A 104 -0.91 -4.94 -12.65
C LEU A 104 -1.92 -4.29 -11.71
N LEU A 105 -3.14 -4.85 -11.63
CA LEU A 105 -4.16 -4.40 -10.69
C LEU A 105 -3.71 -4.54 -9.22
N ALA A 106 -3.05 -5.65 -8.89
CA ALA A 106 -2.48 -5.87 -7.56
C ALA A 106 -1.44 -4.78 -7.21
N VAL A 107 -0.52 -4.49 -8.13
CA VAL A 107 0.48 -3.41 -7.95
C VAL A 107 -0.20 -2.07 -7.74
N LEU A 108 -1.22 -1.75 -8.55
CA LEU A 108 -1.99 -0.52 -8.45
C LEU A 108 -2.63 -0.38 -7.07
N PHE A 109 -3.34 -1.40 -6.58
CA PHE A 109 -4.00 -1.34 -5.27
C PHE A 109 -3.00 -1.12 -4.14
N ILE A 110 -1.89 -1.86 -4.12
CA ILE A 110 -0.91 -1.73 -3.05
C ILE A 110 -0.24 -0.36 -3.07
N ILE A 111 0.23 0.10 -4.23
CA ILE A 111 0.93 1.39 -4.33
C ILE A 111 -0.02 2.56 -4.01
N ARG A 112 -1.20 2.58 -4.63
CA ARG A 112 -2.19 3.66 -4.46
C ARG A 112 -2.58 3.82 -3.00
N ASN A 113 -2.85 2.71 -2.31
CA ASN A 113 -3.28 2.77 -0.91
C ASN A 113 -2.11 3.06 0.04
N THR A 114 -0.91 2.54 -0.24
CA THR A 114 0.29 2.91 0.53
C THR A 114 0.56 4.41 0.44
N LEU A 115 0.48 5.00 -0.76
CA LEU A 115 0.68 6.43 -0.98
C LEU A 115 -0.34 7.28 -0.20
N GLN A 116 -1.60 6.86 -0.16
CA GLN A 116 -2.62 7.49 0.69
C GLN A 116 -2.26 7.39 2.17
N GLY A 117 -1.84 6.21 2.63
CA GLY A 117 -1.47 5.97 4.03
C GLY A 117 -0.25 6.78 4.51
N VAL A 118 0.68 7.11 3.61
CA VAL A 118 1.83 7.98 3.93
C VAL A 118 1.54 9.48 3.72
N GLY A 119 0.28 9.85 3.43
CA GLY A 119 -0.17 11.24 3.34
C GLY A 119 -0.12 11.87 1.94
N GLN A 120 0.21 11.12 0.88
CA GLN A 120 0.23 11.62 -0.50
C GLN A 120 -1.14 11.52 -1.18
N GLN A 121 -2.14 12.20 -0.61
CA GLN A 121 -3.55 12.08 -1.05
C GLN A 121 -3.84 12.65 -2.45
N ALA A 122 -3.00 13.55 -2.97
CA ALA A 122 -3.15 14.10 -4.32
C ALA A 122 -2.76 13.10 -5.43
N MET A 123 -1.89 12.12 -5.14
CA MET A 123 -1.39 11.18 -6.15
C MET A 123 -2.48 10.24 -6.72
N PRO A 124 -3.38 9.67 -5.89
CA PRO A 124 -4.55 8.94 -6.40
C PRO A 124 -5.43 9.74 -7.37
N THR A 125 -5.54 11.06 -7.17
CA THR A 125 -6.35 11.92 -8.06
C THR A 125 -5.72 12.01 -9.45
N PHE A 126 -4.41 12.26 -9.53
CA PHE A 126 -3.70 12.26 -10.82
C PHE A 126 -3.73 10.90 -11.50
N ALA A 127 -3.63 9.82 -10.72
CA ALA A 127 -3.77 8.46 -11.22
C ALA A 127 -5.17 8.21 -11.81
N GLY A 128 -6.24 8.67 -11.15
CA GLY A 128 -7.61 8.61 -11.66
C GLY A 128 -7.82 9.41 -12.96
N ILE A 129 -7.16 10.57 -13.10
CA ILE A 129 -7.17 11.33 -14.37
C ILE A 129 -6.49 10.52 -15.48
N ALA A 130 -5.32 9.94 -15.21
CA ALA A 130 -4.60 9.11 -16.17
C ALA A 130 -5.43 7.88 -16.59
N GLU A 131 -6.11 7.25 -15.65
CA GLU A 131 -7.04 6.16 -15.93
C GLU A 131 -8.16 6.58 -16.90
N LEU A 132 -8.76 7.76 -16.71
CA LEU A 132 -9.82 8.26 -17.58
C LEU A 132 -9.32 8.58 -19.00
N VAL A 133 -8.10 9.13 -19.10
CA VAL A 133 -7.44 9.39 -20.39
C VAL A 133 -7.20 8.07 -21.13
N MET A 134 -6.68 7.05 -20.44
CA MET A 134 -6.44 5.74 -21.05
C MET A 134 -7.73 5.02 -21.45
N ARG A 135 -8.81 5.14 -20.67
CA ARG A 135 -10.14 4.61 -21.05
C ARG A 135 -10.67 5.30 -22.30
N SER A 136 -10.56 6.62 -22.37
CA SER A 136 -10.96 7.39 -23.57
C SER A 136 -10.13 6.96 -24.79
N PHE A 137 -8.81 6.83 -24.63
CA PHE A 137 -7.93 6.35 -25.69
C PHE A 137 -8.35 4.95 -26.19
N ALA A 138 -8.61 4.00 -25.30
CA ALA A 138 -9.07 2.67 -25.69
C ALA A 138 -10.41 2.74 -26.44
N ALA A 139 -11.35 3.57 -25.98
CA ALA A 139 -12.66 3.74 -26.62
C ALA A 139 -12.56 4.24 -28.06
N PHE A 140 -11.71 5.24 -28.34
CA PHE A 140 -11.56 5.80 -29.69
C PHE A 140 -10.69 4.96 -30.62
N PHE A 141 -9.61 4.35 -30.10
CA PHE A 141 -8.59 3.73 -30.95
C PHE A 141 -8.61 2.19 -30.96
N LEU A 142 -9.10 1.53 -29.90
CA LEU A 142 -9.05 0.07 -29.80
C LEU A 142 -10.39 -0.61 -30.10
N VAL A 143 -11.53 0.05 -29.81
CA VAL A 143 -12.85 -0.55 -30.05
C VAL A 143 -13.11 -0.79 -31.53
N GLY A 144 -12.66 0.10 -32.41
CA GLY A 144 -12.76 -0.08 -33.87
C GLY A 144 -12.07 -1.35 -34.37
N PRO A 145 -10.74 -1.50 -34.20
CA PRO A 145 -10.00 -2.65 -34.72
C PRO A 145 -10.19 -3.95 -33.91
N LEU A 146 -10.36 -3.88 -32.59
CA LEU A 146 -10.39 -5.07 -31.71
C LEU A 146 -11.81 -5.41 -31.22
N GLY A 147 -12.82 -4.61 -31.56
CA GLY A 147 -14.21 -4.84 -31.16
C GLY A 147 -14.39 -4.91 -29.65
N TYR A 148 -15.02 -5.98 -29.17
CA TYR A 148 -15.29 -6.19 -27.74
C TYR A 148 -14.00 -6.30 -26.91
N ALA A 149 -12.97 -6.96 -27.43
CA ALA A 149 -11.69 -7.08 -26.72
C ALA A 149 -11.04 -5.71 -26.50
N GLY A 150 -11.17 -4.79 -27.48
CA GLY A 150 -10.71 -3.41 -27.35
C GLY A 150 -11.46 -2.62 -26.29
N ALA A 151 -12.77 -2.86 -26.13
CA ALA A 151 -13.58 -2.25 -25.09
C ALA A 151 -13.15 -2.74 -23.69
N VAL A 152 -12.91 -4.04 -23.52
CA VAL A 152 -12.45 -4.62 -22.25
C VAL A 152 -11.00 -4.22 -21.93
N ALA A 153 -10.14 -4.10 -22.95
CA ALA A 153 -8.75 -3.67 -22.78
C ALA A 153 -8.61 -2.25 -22.19
N ALA A 154 -9.69 -1.46 -22.19
CA ALA A 154 -9.73 -0.16 -21.52
C ALA A 154 -9.40 -0.25 -20.02
N GLU A 155 -9.76 -1.34 -19.33
CA GLU A 155 -9.48 -1.53 -17.90
C GLU A 155 -7.98 -1.77 -17.64
N PRO A 156 -7.32 -2.77 -18.25
CA PRO A 156 -5.88 -2.93 -18.16
C PRO A 156 -5.09 -1.68 -18.57
N LEU A 157 -5.51 -0.99 -19.63
CA LEU A 157 -4.87 0.25 -20.07
C LEU A 157 -5.02 1.37 -19.03
N ALA A 158 -6.18 1.48 -18.39
CA ALA A 158 -6.38 2.40 -17.29
C ALA A 158 -5.41 2.10 -16.14
N TRP A 159 -5.31 0.83 -15.73
CA TRP A 159 -4.39 0.43 -14.67
C TRP A 159 -2.93 0.72 -15.04
N LEU A 160 -2.56 0.51 -16.31
CA LEU A 160 -1.22 0.85 -16.81
C LEU A 160 -0.96 2.35 -16.68
N GLY A 161 -1.90 3.20 -17.13
CA GLY A 161 -1.81 4.65 -16.99
C GLY A 161 -1.68 5.11 -15.54
N SER A 162 -2.47 4.51 -14.64
CA SER A 162 -2.42 4.72 -13.20
C SER A 162 -1.02 4.38 -12.64
N CYS A 163 -0.49 3.22 -13.01
CA CYS A 163 0.85 2.78 -12.58
C CYS A 163 1.96 3.70 -13.09
N ILE A 164 1.87 4.24 -14.31
CA ILE A 164 2.84 5.20 -14.85
C ILE A 164 2.94 6.45 -13.96
N VAL A 165 1.81 6.91 -13.41
CA VAL A 165 1.77 8.06 -12.48
C VAL A 165 2.23 7.66 -11.07
N LEU A 166 1.75 6.51 -10.58
CA LEU A 166 1.93 6.12 -9.18
C LEU A 166 3.33 5.56 -8.88
N ILE A 167 3.96 4.84 -9.81
CA ILE A 167 5.29 4.23 -9.58
C ILE A 167 6.36 5.30 -9.31
N PRO A 168 6.51 6.37 -10.10
CA PRO A 168 7.48 7.44 -9.80
C PRO A 168 7.22 8.10 -8.44
N SER A 169 5.95 8.36 -8.11
CA SER A 169 5.57 8.94 -6.83
C SER A 169 5.87 8.01 -5.65
N TYR A 170 5.66 6.72 -5.83
CA TYR A 170 6.05 5.68 -4.87
C TYR A 170 7.56 5.60 -4.64
N LEU A 171 8.36 5.65 -5.70
CA LEU A 171 9.82 5.66 -5.58
C LEU A 171 10.32 6.90 -4.83
N ARG A 172 9.69 8.07 -5.06
CA ARG A 172 9.97 9.29 -4.27
C ARG A 172 9.56 9.12 -2.81
N ALA A 173 8.39 8.53 -2.55
CA ALA A 173 7.91 8.27 -1.19
C ALA A 173 8.87 7.33 -0.42
N ILE A 174 9.35 6.24 -1.02
CA ILE A 174 10.33 5.35 -0.36
C ILE A 174 11.61 6.09 0.01
N ARG A 175 12.14 6.92 -0.90
CA ARG A 175 13.35 7.71 -0.60
C ARG A 175 13.12 8.65 0.58
N GLN A 176 11.95 9.29 0.64
CA GLN A 176 11.58 10.13 1.77
C GLN A 176 11.48 9.33 3.07
N LEU A 177 10.88 8.14 3.04
CA LEU A 177 10.78 7.26 4.21
C LEU A 177 12.15 6.80 4.72
N HIS A 178 13.09 6.47 3.82
CA HIS A 178 14.47 6.16 4.23
C HIS A 178 15.16 7.36 4.89
N ASN A 179 15.01 8.56 4.34
CA ASN A 179 15.58 9.76 4.94
C ASN A 179 14.98 10.04 6.33
N LEU A 180 13.66 9.87 6.49
CA LEU A 180 13.00 10.03 7.78
C LEU A 180 13.48 9.01 8.81
N GLN A 181 13.70 7.75 8.40
CA GLN A 181 14.30 6.73 9.27
C GLN A 181 15.69 7.16 9.73
N TYR A 182 16.54 7.57 8.81
CA TYR A 182 17.90 7.99 9.13
C TYR A 182 17.92 9.17 10.12
N MET A 183 17.05 10.17 9.92
CA MET A 183 16.91 11.31 10.84
C MET A 183 16.41 10.87 12.23
N HIS A 184 15.46 9.95 12.29
CA HIS A 184 14.95 9.41 13.55
C HIS A 184 16.05 8.69 14.34
N ASP A 185 16.82 7.85 13.67
CA ASP A 185 17.91 7.09 14.29
C ASP A 185 19.03 8.03 14.81
N GLN A 186 19.38 9.07 14.06
CA GLN A 186 20.35 10.10 14.47
C GLN A 186 19.88 10.90 15.70
N ASN A 187 18.61 11.29 15.73
CA ASN A 187 18.05 12.04 16.87
C ASN A 187 18.07 11.19 18.15
N GLU A 188 17.72 9.90 18.06
CA GLU A 188 17.76 8.98 19.20
C GLU A 188 19.20 8.73 19.69
N GLN A 189 20.17 8.61 18.78
CA GLN A 189 21.59 8.52 19.15
C GLN A 189 22.08 9.79 19.86
N THR A 190 21.71 10.96 19.35
CA THR A 190 22.10 12.26 19.93
C THR A 190 21.54 12.42 21.34
N LYS A 191 20.27 12.07 21.57
CA LYS A 191 19.67 12.09 22.91
C LYS A 191 20.39 11.16 23.88
N ARG A 192 20.72 9.93 23.44
CA ARG A 192 21.44 8.95 24.28
C ARG A 192 22.83 9.45 24.64
N ALA A 193 23.55 10.06 23.70
CA ALA A 193 24.87 10.64 23.95
C ALA A 193 24.81 11.79 24.97
N ALA A 194 23.82 12.68 24.85
CA ALA A 194 23.61 13.78 25.81
C ALA A 194 23.36 13.26 27.23
N VAL A 195 22.46 12.27 27.40
CA VAL A 195 22.18 11.66 28.71
C VAL A 195 23.42 11.00 29.31
N THR A 196 24.25 10.35 28.48
CA THR A 196 25.49 9.71 28.94
C THR A 196 26.53 10.74 29.38
N ALA A 197 26.64 11.87 28.66
CA ALA A 197 27.55 12.96 29.00
C ALA A 197 27.16 13.68 30.31
N GLU A 198 25.86 13.87 30.55
CA GLU A 198 25.34 14.43 31.81
C GLU A 198 25.58 13.47 33.00
N ALA A 199 25.41 12.16 32.79
CA ALA A 199 25.68 11.17 33.83
C ALA A 199 27.17 11.14 34.24
N GLY A 200 28.10 11.25 33.28
CA GLY A 200 29.55 11.26 33.56
C GLY A 200 30.10 12.55 34.16
N THR A 201 29.38 13.68 34.05
CA THR A 201 29.77 14.96 34.67
C THR A 201 29.29 15.10 36.12
N GLY A 202 28.24 14.39 36.52
CA GLY A 202 27.74 14.36 37.91
C GLY A 202 28.69 13.65 38.90
N GLU A 203 29.46 12.67 38.45
CA GLU A 203 30.32 11.85 39.31
C GLU A 203 31.61 12.57 39.78
N HIS A 204 32.01 13.66 39.10
CA HIS A 204 33.23 14.41 39.44
C HIS A 204 33.01 15.61 40.39
N THR A 205 31.78 15.91 40.80
CA THR A 205 31.50 17.10 41.66
C THR A 205 31.37 16.74 43.15
N GLU A 206 31.43 15.47 43.53
CA GLU A 206 31.17 15.00 44.90
C GLU A 206 32.45 14.59 45.67
N ILE A 207 33.59 15.27 45.52
CA ILE A 207 34.75 15.04 46.41
C ILE A 207 35.49 16.36 46.70
N SER A 208 35.08 17.04 47.77
CA SER A 208 35.94 17.56 48.85
C SER A 208 35.23 18.67 49.64
N VAL A 209 34.42 18.30 50.63
CA VAL A 209 34.09 19.22 51.73
C VAL A 209 35.05 18.89 52.87
N PRO A 210 35.98 19.77 53.26
CA PRO A 210 36.83 19.52 54.41
C PRO A 210 35.98 19.64 55.67
N ASN A 211 35.92 18.54 56.44
CA ASN A 211 35.29 18.49 57.75
C ASN A 211 36.08 19.39 58.72
N SER A 212 35.54 20.56 59.05
CA SER A 212 36.01 21.38 60.15
C SER A 212 34.89 21.62 61.15
N THR A 213 35.27 21.50 62.42
CA THR A 213 34.59 22.07 63.60
C THR A 213 33.64 21.13 64.36
N GLN A 214 34.22 20.31 65.24
CA GLN A 214 33.61 20.01 66.54
C GLN A 214 34.21 20.94 67.60
N ALA A 215 33.41 21.87 68.10
CA ALA A 215 33.63 22.56 69.38
C ALA A 215 32.27 22.91 69.97
N GLY A 216 31.86 22.21 71.03
CA GLY A 216 30.69 22.52 71.84
C GLY A 216 31.08 22.49 73.32
N PRO A 217 30.78 23.54 74.12
CA PRO A 217 31.29 23.66 75.48
C PRO A 217 30.44 22.90 76.50
N GLY A 218 31.11 22.45 77.56
CA GLY A 218 30.55 21.65 78.64
C GLY A 218 29.50 22.37 79.48
N SER A 219 28.49 21.61 79.90
CA SER A 219 27.48 21.98 80.89
C SER A 219 27.78 21.31 82.23
N HIS A 220 28.23 22.12 83.20
CA HIS A 220 28.18 21.81 84.62
C HIS A 220 27.04 22.61 85.25
N HIS A 221 25.97 21.97 85.73
CA HIS A 221 25.34 22.29 87.04
C HIS A 221 24.14 21.36 87.36
N GLN A 222 24.21 20.72 88.54
CA GLN A 222 23.18 20.45 89.58
C GLN A 222 21.76 20.01 89.12
N SER A 223 21.07 19.03 89.73
CA SER A 223 20.81 18.83 91.16
C SER A 223 20.01 17.53 91.39
N ILE A 224 20.22 16.90 92.55
CA ILE A 224 19.39 15.92 93.30
C ILE A 224 19.33 14.49 92.76
#